data_AF-A0A0C5C2Y7-F1
#
_entry.id   AF-A0A0C5C2Y7-F1
#
_cell.length_a   1.000
_cell.length_b   1.000
_cell.length_c   1.000
_cell.angle_alpha   90.00
_cell.angle_beta   90.00
_cell.angle_gamma   90.00
#
_symmetry.space_group_name_H-M   'P 1'
#
loop_
_entity.id
_entity.type
_entity.pdbx_description
1 polymer ?
#
loop_
_entity_poly.entity_id
_entity_poly.type
_entity_poly.pdbx_seq_one_letter_code
_entity_poly.pdbx_strand_id
1 'polypeptide(L)'
;KARQLSVLCDASVALLVVSASGKLYSFSSGDNLVKILDRYGKQHDDDLKALERQSNPLNCGSHHELLELVESKLEESNVDNVSVGSLVQLEEQLENALSVTRARKTELMLKLVENLKEKEKLLEEENHVLASQMEKNNLLRAEADNMEVSPGQISDINLPVTLPLLN
;
A
#
# COMPACT_ATOMS: atom_id res chain seq x y z
N LYS A 1 13.49 11.36 24.19
CA LYS A 1 12.75 12.02 23.08
C LYS A 1 11.27 12.23 23.41
N ALA A 2 10.45 11.20 23.67
CA ALA A 2 9.02 11.38 23.99
C ALA A 2 8.74 12.36 25.16
N ARG A 3 9.51 12.27 26.25
CA ARG A 3 9.44 13.25 27.36
C ARG A 3 9.76 14.70 26.94
N GLN A 4 10.76 14.88 26.08
CA GLN A 4 11.14 16.23 25.61
C GLN A 4 10.03 16.85 24.77
N LEU A 5 9.40 16.08 23.89
CA LEU A 5 8.24 16.53 23.13
C LEU A 5 7.07 16.91 24.04
N SER A 6 6.79 16.08 25.04
CA SER A 6 5.75 16.37 26.02
C SER A 6 5.99 17.69 26.76
N VAL A 7 7.23 17.95 27.20
CA VAL A 7 7.57 19.18 27.92
C VAL A 7 7.60 20.42 27.01
N LEU A 8 8.18 20.31 25.80
CA LEU A 8 8.34 21.47 24.91
C LEU A 8 7.03 21.92 24.28
N CYS A 9 6.11 20.97 24.05
CA CYS A 9 4.85 21.25 23.36
C CYS A 9 3.64 21.25 24.31
N ASP A 10 3.86 21.12 25.62
CA ASP A 10 2.81 20.91 26.62
C ASP A 10 1.78 19.85 26.20
N ALA A 11 2.31 18.71 25.77
CA ALA A 11 1.53 17.63 25.15
C ALA A 11 1.58 16.36 26.00
N SER A 12 0.45 15.67 26.06
CA SER A 12 0.38 14.33 26.67
C SER A 12 0.76 13.27 25.64
N VAL A 13 1.83 12.53 25.93
CA VAL A 13 2.43 11.55 25.01
C VAL A 13 2.44 10.18 25.68
N ALA A 14 1.86 9.18 25.01
CA ALA A 14 1.97 7.78 25.38
C ALA A 14 2.73 6.99 24.29
N LEU A 15 3.53 6.02 24.71
CA LEU A 15 4.23 5.09 23.83
C LEU A 15 4.00 3.67 24.32
N LEU A 16 3.56 2.80 23.42
CA LEU A 16 3.37 1.37 23.63
C LEU A 16 4.27 0.63 22.64
N VAL A 17 5.08 -0.30 23.14
CA VAL A 17 5.98 -1.11 22.33
C VAL A 17 5.75 -2.58 22.66
N VAL A 18 5.39 -3.36 21.65
CA VAL A 18 5.32 -4.83 21.75
C VAL A 18 6.58 -5.39 21.09
N SER A 19 7.38 -6.15 21.86
CA SER A 19 8.55 -6.82 21.30
C SER A 19 8.16 -8.00 20.40
N ALA A 20 9.12 -8.49 19.61
CA ALA A 20 8.94 -9.74 18.86
C ALA A 20 8.63 -10.96 19.76
N SER A 21 8.97 -10.88 21.05
CA SER A 21 8.63 -11.90 22.06
C SER A 21 7.26 -11.70 22.71
N GLY A 22 6.48 -10.70 22.27
CA GLY A 22 5.15 -10.39 22.80
C GLY A 22 5.16 -9.62 24.12
N LYS A 23 6.32 -9.15 24.61
CA LYS A 23 6.38 -8.35 25.83
C LYS A 23 5.94 -6.91 25.54
N LEU A 24 5.04 -6.40 26.37
CA LEU A 24 4.55 -5.02 26.29
C LEU A 24 5.39 -4.10 27.20
N TYR A 25 5.85 -3.01 26.61
CA TYR A 25 6.53 -1.92 27.29
C TYR A 25 5.70 -0.65 27.09
N SER A 26 5.49 0.10 28.15
CA SER A 26 4.73 1.35 28.10
C SER A 26 5.51 2.51 28.70
N PHE A 27 5.27 3.70 28.16
CA PHE A 27 5.79 4.96 28.65
C PHE A 27 4.71 6.04 28.50
N SER A 28 4.62 6.96 29.47
CA SER A 28 3.74 8.12 29.39
C SER A 28 4.41 9.37 29.96
N SER A 29 4.11 10.53 29.39
CA SER A 29 4.58 11.85 29.83
C SER A 29 3.47 12.88 29.65
N GLY A 30 3.40 13.87 30.54
CA GLY A 30 2.33 14.87 30.60
C GLY A 30 1.15 14.36 31.45
N ASP A 31 0.46 13.34 30.97
CA ASP A 31 -0.63 12.65 31.68
C ASP A 31 -0.31 11.18 31.98
N ASN A 32 -1.13 10.57 32.83
CA ASN A 32 -1.07 9.12 33.03
C ASN A 32 -1.61 8.37 31.80
N LEU A 33 -1.07 7.17 31.57
CA LEU A 33 -1.42 6.34 30.42
C LEU A 33 -2.92 6.06 30.31
N VAL A 34 -3.61 5.80 31.42
CA VAL A 34 -5.05 5.48 31.44
C VAL A 34 -5.89 6.64 30.91
N LYS A 35 -5.61 7.87 31.33
CA LYS A 35 -6.30 9.09 30.85
C LYS A 35 -6.02 9.39 29.38
N ILE A 36 -4.80 9.08 28.92
CA ILE A 36 -4.45 9.24 27.50
C ILE A 36 -5.24 8.23 26.67
N LEU A 37 -5.30 6.97 27.10
CA LEU A 37 -6.07 5.92 26.43
C LEU A 37 -7.58 6.17 26.46
N ASP A 38 -8.13 6.64 27.58
CA ASP A 38 -9.55 6.98 27.69
C ASP A 38 -9.96 8.09 26.73
N ARG A 39 -9.16 9.16 26.62
CA ARG A 39 -9.39 10.23 25.62
C ARG A 39 -9.24 9.72 24.19
N TYR A 40 -8.24 8.89 23.93
CA TYR A 40 -8.04 8.29 22.61
C TYR A 40 -9.24 7.43 22.21
N GLY A 41 -9.73 6.56 23.11
CA GLY A 41 -10.89 5.70 22.84
C GLY A 41 -12.15 6.50 22.53
N LYS A 42 -12.45 7.52 23.34
CA LYS A 42 -13.60 8.40 23.11
C LYS A 42 -13.54 9.12 21.75
N GLN A 43 -12.37 9.64 21.40
CA GLN A 43 -12.19 10.35 20.13
C GLN A 43 -12.20 9.39 18.92
N HIS A 44 -11.65 8.19 19.08
CA HIS A 44 -11.64 7.17 18.03
C HIS A 44 -13.04 6.63 17.72
N ASP A 45 -13.90 6.47 18.72
CA ASP A 45 -15.31 6.11 18.52
C ASP A 45 -16.08 7.18 17.74
N ASP A 46 -15.79 8.46 18.02
CA ASP A 46 -16.39 9.58 17.29
C ASP A 46 -15.89 9.64 15.83
N ASP A 47 -14.60 9.38 15.60
CA ASP A 47 -14.01 9.32 14.25
C ASP A 47 -14.52 8.12 13.44
N LEU A 48 -14.68 6.94 14.06
CA LEU A 48 -15.29 5.77 13.44
C LEU A 48 -16.73 6.07 13.00
N LYS A 49 -17.53 6.67 13.90
CA LYS A 49 -18.91 7.08 13.58
C LYS A 49 -18.95 8.19 12.51
N ALA A 50 -17.92 9.02 12.39
CA ALA A 50 -17.83 10.03 11.34
C ALA A 50 -17.44 9.41 9.98
N LEU A 51 -16.55 8.41 9.99
CA LEU A 51 -16.12 7.68 8.80
C LEU A 51 -17.26 6.81 8.25
N GLU A 52 -18.05 6.18 9.11
CA GLU A 52 -19.20 5.35 8.76
C GLU A 52 -20.30 6.16 8.03
N ARG A 53 -20.42 7.47 8.34
CA ARG A 53 -21.33 8.39 7.64
C ARG A 53 -20.82 8.83 6.26
N GLN A 54 -19.52 8.69 5.97
CA GLN A 54 -18.91 9.11 4.71
C GLN A 54 -18.59 7.94 3.77
N SER A 55 -18.45 6.71 4.29
CA SER A 55 -18.27 5.53 3.47
C SER A 55 -19.62 5.01 2.98
N ASN A 56 -19.80 4.94 1.66
CA ASN A 56 -20.87 4.14 1.04
C ASN A 56 -20.88 2.73 1.67
N PRO A 57 -22.07 2.15 1.97
CA PRO A 57 -22.20 0.97 2.79
C PRO A 57 -21.76 -0.26 2.00
N LEU A 58 -20.46 -0.50 1.93
CA LEU A 58 -19.92 -1.80 1.53
C LEU A 58 -20.06 -2.76 2.71
N ASN A 59 -21.31 -3.10 3.03
CA ASN A 59 -21.72 -4.34 3.69
C ASN A 59 -20.94 -4.74 4.95
N CYS A 60 -20.55 -3.77 5.78
CA CYS A 60 -20.06 -4.02 7.14
C CYS A 60 -21.18 -4.02 8.20
N GLY A 61 -22.41 -3.66 7.83
CA GLY A 61 -23.57 -3.69 8.75
C GLY A 61 -23.79 -5.07 9.38
N SER A 62 -23.60 -6.15 8.61
CA SER A 62 -23.82 -7.52 9.12
C SER A 62 -22.79 -7.96 10.16
N HIS A 63 -21.58 -7.41 10.15
CA HIS A 63 -20.54 -7.80 11.12
C HIS A 63 -20.75 -7.11 12.47
N HIS A 64 -21.16 -5.84 12.45
CA HIS A 64 -21.45 -5.11 13.68
C HIS A 64 -22.71 -5.64 14.38
N GLU A 65 -23.78 -5.89 13.62
CA GLU A 65 -25.01 -6.49 14.15
C GLU A 65 -24.77 -7.90 14.72
N LEU A 66 -23.91 -8.70 14.07
CA LEU A 66 -23.54 -10.03 14.56
C LEU A 66 -22.69 -9.93 15.83
N LEU A 67 -21.80 -8.95 15.92
CA LEU A 67 -20.96 -8.71 17.09
C LEU A 67 -21.81 -8.25 18.29
N GLU A 68 -22.72 -7.30 18.08
CA GLU A 68 -23.64 -6.80 19.10
C GLU A 68 -24.60 -7.90 19.59
N LEU A 69 -25.06 -8.79 18.70
CA LEU A 69 -25.85 -9.96 19.07
C LEU A 69 -25.06 -10.96 19.93
N VAL A 70 -23.79 -11.19 19.61
CA VAL A 70 -22.89 -12.08 20.36
C VAL A 70 -22.58 -11.48 21.73
N GLU A 71 -22.26 -10.20 21.79
CA GLU A 71 -22.01 -9.48 23.04
C GLU A 71 -23.26 -9.48 23.94
N SER A 72 -24.42 -9.14 23.41
CA SER A 72 -25.69 -9.13 24.16
C SER A 72 -26.08 -10.51 24.72
N LYS A 73 -25.80 -11.59 23.97
CA LYS A 73 -26.12 -12.96 24.39
C LYS A 73 -25.09 -13.59 25.33
N LEU A 74 -23.84 -13.12 25.33
CA LEU A 74 -22.73 -13.73 26.08
C LEU A 74 -22.17 -12.84 27.20
N GLU A 75 -22.69 -11.63 27.40
CA GLU A 75 -22.39 -10.81 28.57
C GLU A 75 -22.78 -11.52 29.88
N GLU A 76 -21.92 -11.38 30.90
CA GLU A 76 -21.95 -12.09 32.19
C GLU A 76 -23.29 -12.02 32.95
N SER A 77 -24.19 -11.11 32.59
CA SER A 77 -25.52 -10.98 33.21
C SER A 77 -26.62 -11.88 32.64
N ASN A 78 -26.43 -12.51 31.47
CA ASN A 78 -27.47 -13.31 30.80
C ASN A 78 -27.16 -14.83 30.75
N VAL A 79 -25.96 -15.24 31.15
CA VAL A 79 -25.48 -16.63 30.97
C VAL A 79 -26.35 -17.66 31.70
N ASP A 80 -26.95 -17.31 32.84
CA ASP A 80 -27.86 -18.19 33.60
C ASP A 80 -29.22 -18.43 32.91
N ASN A 81 -29.58 -17.65 31.90
CA ASN A 81 -30.87 -17.71 31.19
C ASN A 81 -30.76 -18.17 29.72
N VAL A 82 -29.56 -18.45 29.22
CA VAL A 82 -29.36 -18.85 27.82
C VAL A 82 -29.56 -20.36 27.67
N SER A 83 -30.57 -20.75 26.88
CA SER A 83 -30.84 -22.16 26.62
C SER A 83 -29.83 -22.78 25.65
N VAL A 84 -29.52 -24.06 25.81
CA VAL A 84 -28.64 -24.83 24.91
C VAL A 84 -29.08 -24.70 23.45
N GLY A 85 -30.39 -24.71 23.17
CA GLY A 85 -30.92 -24.55 21.81
C GLY A 85 -30.60 -23.19 21.19
N SER A 86 -30.60 -22.11 21.98
CA SER A 86 -30.22 -20.78 21.51
C SER A 86 -28.72 -20.63 21.25
N LEU A 87 -27.90 -21.41 21.94
CA LEU A 87 -26.44 -21.49 21.73
C LEU A 87 -26.12 -22.20 20.42
N VAL A 88 -26.80 -23.32 20.13
CA VAL A 88 -26.64 -24.07 18.88
C VAL A 88 -27.05 -23.23 17.67
N GLN A 89 -28.15 -22.46 17.78
CA GLN A 89 -28.55 -21.53 16.71
C GLN A 89 -27.52 -20.43 16.47
N LEU A 90 -26.91 -19.90 17.55
CA LEU A 90 -25.88 -18.88 17.44
C LEU A 90 -24.62 -19.43 16.77
N GLU A 91 -24.21 -20.64 17.13
CA GLU A 91 -23.09 -21.36 16.50
C GLU A 91 -23.32 -21.55 15.00
N GLU A 92 -24.52 -22.01 14.61
CA GLU A 92 -24.88 -22.19 13.20
C GLU A 92 -24.86 -20.86 12.41
N GLN A 93 -25.36 -19.78 13.02
CA GLN A 93 -25.31 -18.45 12.40
C GLN A 93 -23.88 -17.95 12.22
N LEU A 94 -23.01 -18.16 13.21
CA LEU A 94 -21.59 -17.79 13.14
C LEU A 94 -20.85 -18.60 12.08
N GLU A 95 -21.07 -19.90 12.00
CA GLU A 95 -20.43 -20.76 10.99
C GLU A 95 -20.86 -20.37 9.57
N ASN A 96 -22.16 -20.08 9.38
CA ASN A 96 -22.67 -19.60 8.09
C ASN A 96 -22.06 -18.25 7.70
N ALA A 97 -22.02 -17.29 8.63
CA ALA A 97 -21.41 -15.99 8.38
C ALA A 97 -19.92 -16.11 8.02
N LEU A 98 -19.19 -16.98 8.73
CA LEU A 98 -17.77 -17.26 8.48
C LEU A 98 -17.56 -17.91 7.11
N SER A 99 -18.40 -18.89 6.75
CA SER A 99 -18.39 -19.56 5.46
C SER A 99 -18.59 -18.58 4.30
N VAL A 100 -19.62 -17.74 4.37
CA VAL A 100 -19.91 -16.69 3.38
C VAL A 100 -18.74 -15.70 3.27
N THR A 101 -18.17 -15.29 4.40
CA THR A 101 -17.01 -14.37 4.43
C THR A 101 -15.80 -14.98 3.74
N ARG A 102 -15.49 -16.25 4.03
CA ARG A 102 -14.38 -16.98 3.39
C ARG A 102 -14.59 -17.13 1.89
N ALA A 103 -15.81 -17.48 1.46
CA ALA A 103 -16.17 -17.59 0.05
C ALA A 103 -15.96 -16.26 -0.69
N ARG A 104 -16.50 -15.16 -0.15
CA ARG A 104 -16.34 -13.82 -0.73
C ARG A 104 -14.89 -13.37 -0.78
N LYS A 105 -14.11 -13.62 0.29
CA LYS A 105 -12.67 -13.32 0.30
C LYS A 105 -11.95 -14.07 -0.82
N THR A 106 -12.27 -15.35 -1.01
CA THR A 106 -11.67 -16.20 -2.04
C THR A 106 -12.02 -15.68 -3.44
N GLU A 107 -13.29 -15.35 -3.68
CA GLU A 107 -13.75 -14.78 -4.94
C GLU A 107 -13.02 -13.49 -5.31
N LEU A 108 -12.90 -12.56 -4.36
CA LEU A 108 -12.19 -11.29 -4.57
C LEU A 108 -10.70 -11.51 -4.83
N MET A 109 -10.07 -12.47 -4.13
CA MET A 109 -8.66 -12.78 -4.33
C MET A 109 -8.41 -13.38 -5.71
N LEU A 110 -9.31 -14.24 -6.20
CA LEU A 110 -9.25 -14.79 -7.56
C LEU A 110 -9.38 -13.68 -8.62
N LYS A 111 -10.35 -12.76 -8.46
CA LYS A 111 -10.52 -11.60 -9.33
C LYS A 111 -9.27 -10.71 -9.38
N LEU A 112 -8.63 -10.50 -8.22
CA LEU A 112 -7.38 -9.73 -8.16
C LEU A 112 -6.25 -10.43 -8.92
N VAL A 113 -6.10 -11.75 -8.76
CA VAL A 113 -5.10 -12.53 -9.50
C VAL A 113 -5.33 -12.46 -11.01
N GLU A 114 -6.58 -12.56 -11.45
CA GLU A 114 -6.94 -12.44 -12.88
C GLU A 114 -6.57 -11.06 -13.44
N ASN A 115 -6.99 -9.98 -12.77
CA ASN A 115 -6.64 -8.62 -13.17
C ASN A 115 -5.12 -8.38 -13.24
N LEU A 116 -4.35 -8.95 -12.29
CA LEU A 116 -2.90 -8.83 -12.29
C LEU A 116 -2.27 -9.55 -13.47
N LYS A 117 -2.76 -10.74 -13.83
CA LYS A 117 -2.29 -11.48 -15.01
C LYS A 117 -2.57 -10.75 -16.32
N GLU A 118 -3.74 -10.14 -16.45
CA GLU A 118 -4.06 -9.31 -17.61
C GLU A 118 -3.14 -8.10 -17.72
N LYS A 119 -2.86 -7.44 -16.58
CA LYS A 119 -1.94 -6.30 -16.52
C LYS A 119 -0.51 -6.70 -16.86
N GLU A 120 -0.04 -7.85 -16.37
CA GLU A 120 1.26 -8.42 -16.70
C GLU A 120 1.39 -8.62 -18.21
N LYS A 121 0.40 -9.27 -18.84
CA LYS A 121 0.38 -9.49 -20.28
C LYS A 121 0.44 -8.19 -21.09
N LEU A 122 -0.34 -7.18 -20.71
CA LEU A 122 -0.33 -5.87 -21.38
C LEU A 122 1.05 -5.19 -21.30
N LEU A 123 1.70 -5.27 -20.13
CA LEU A 123 3.03 -4.71 -19.94
C LEU A 123 4.11 -5.48 -20.71
N GLU A 124 3.98 -6.80 -20.84
CA GLU A 124 4.87 -7.60 -21.69
C GLU A 124 4.75 -7.22 -23.17
N GLU A 125 3.52 -7.04 -23.67
CA GLU A 125 3.26 -6.58 -25.03
C GLU A 125 3.83 -5.17 -25.28
N GLU A 126 3.62 -4.24 -24.35
CA GLU A 126 4.18 -2.88 -24.43
C GLU A 126 5.72 -2.89 -24.43
N ASN A 127 6.33 -3.65 -23.52
CA ASN A 127 7.79 -3.80 -23.47
C ASN A 127 8.36 -4.40 -24.76
N HIS A 128 7.69 -5.39 -25.35
CA HIS A 128 8.11 -5.98 -26.62
C HIS A 128 8.10 -4.94 -27.76
N VAL A 129 7.04 -4.12 -27.84
CA VAL A 129 6.95 -3.03 -28.83
C VAL A 129 8.05 -2.01 -28.64
N LEU A 130 8.29 -1.57 -27.39
CA LEU A 130 9.35 -0.61 -27.07
C LEU A 130 10.74 -1.16 -27.40
N ALA A 131 11.02 -2.43 -27.08
CA ALA A 131 12.28 -3.08 -27.42
C ALA A 131 12.53 -3.11 -28.94
N SER A 132 11.50 -3.45 -29.72
CA SER A 132 11.57 -3.45 -31.19
C SER A 132 11.80 -2.04 -31.77
N GLN A 133 11.17 -1.02 -31.18
CA GLN A 133 11.39 0.38 -31.59
C GLN A 133 12.81 0.86 -31.26
N MET A 134 13.33 0.50 -30.09
CA MET A 134 14.69 0.81 -29.67
C MET A 134 15.72 0.19 -30.63
N GLU A 135 15.53 -1.07 -31.02
CA GLU A 135 16.40 -1.75 -31.98
C GLU A 135 16.37 -1.07 -33.36
N LYS A 136 15.17 -0.72 -33.86
CA LYS A 136 15.02 0.03 -35.11
C LYS A 136 15.69 1.41 -35.06
N ASN A 137 15.53 2.16 -33.97
CA ASN A 137 16.14 3.48 -33.81
C ASN A 137 17.67 3.39 -33.72
N ASN A 138 18.21 2.35 -33.09
CA ASN A 138 19.65 2.09 -33.05
C ASN A 138 20.18 1.75 -34.45
N LEU A 139 19.45 0.99 -35.25
CA LEU A 139 19.83 0.67 -36.63
C LEU A 139 19.85 1.91 -37.53
N LEU A 140 18.82 2.76 -37.45
CA LEU A 140 18.76 4.03 -38.18
C LEU A 140 19.90 4.98 -37.80
N ARG A 141 20.31 4.98 -36.53
CA ARG A 141 21.44 5.78 -36.04
C ARG A 141 22.78 5.24 -36.54
N ALA A 142 22.94 3.92 -36.62
CA ALA A 142 24.13 3.30 -37.22
C ALA A 142 24.22 3.51 -38.75
N GLU A 143 23.08 3.64 -39.45
CA GLU A 143 23.05 3.99 -40.88
C GLU A 143 23.37 5.47 -41.13
N ALA A 144 22.97 6.38 -40.25
CA ALA A 144 23.32 7.80 -40.33
C ALA A 144 24.83 8.05 -40.14
N ASP A 145 25.47 7.30 -39.23
CA ASP A 145 26.92 7.40 -38.99
C ASP A 145 27.77 6.79 -40.13
N ASN A 146 27.19 5.96 -41.01
CA ASN A 146 27.87 5.34 -42.16
C ASN A 146 27.81 6.15 -43.46
N MET A 147 27.13 7.30 -43.47
CA MET A 147 27.03 8.18 -44.66
C MET A 147 28.04 9.35 -44.65
N GLU A 148 28.88 9.43 -43.61
CA GLU A 148 29.89 10.50 -43.42
C GLU A 148 31.34 10.05 -43.71
N VAL A 149 31.55 9.08 -44.61
CA VAL A 149 32.89 8.77 -45.16
C VAL A 149 32.83 8.75 -46.69
N SER A 150 33.23 9.87 -47.29
CA SER A 150 33.68 9.92 -48.68
C SER A 150 35.11 10.48 -48.70
N PRO A 151 36.14 9.68 -48.99
CA PRO A 151 37.50 10.18 -49.13
C PRO A 151 37.65 10.82 -50.51
N GLY A 152 37.57 12.15 -50.58
CA GLY A 152 37.95 12.90 -51.76
C GLY A 152 39.45 12.79 -52.00
N GLN A 153 39.85 12.00 -52.99
CA GLN A 153 41.16 12.08 -53.63
C GLN A 153 41.03 12.93 -54.89
N ILE A 154 41.61 14.13 -54.90
CA ILE A 154 42.15 14.72 -56.14
C ILE A 154 43.52 15.32 -55.80
N SER A 155 44.50 14.64 -56.38
CA SER A 155 45.91 14.95 -56.65
C SER A 155 46.44 16.37 -56.40
N ASP A 156 47.66 16.36 -55.86
CA ASP A 156 48.77 17.29 -56.09
C ASP A 156 48.67 18.12 -57.38
N ILE A 157 49.13 19.37 -57.34
CA ILE A 157 50.16 19.93 -58.24
C ILE A 157 50.41 21.42 -57.88
N ASN A 158 51.70 21.71 -57.65
CA ASN A 158 52.42 22.99 -57.74
C ASN A 158 52.29 24.04 -56.62
N LEU A 159 53.23 23.93 -55.67
CA LEU A 159 53.79 25.03 -54.93
C LEU A 159 54.89 25.72 -55.76
N PRO A 160 54.92 27.06 -55.94
CA PRO A 160 56.14 27.75 -56.27
C PRO A 160 56.81 28.27 -54.99
N VAL A 161 57.89 27.60 -54.61
CA VAL A 161 59.01 28.17 -53.84
C VAL A 161 59.66 29.20 -54.79
N THR A 162 60.02 30.45 -54.44
CA THR A 162 61.12 30.84 -53.55
C THR A 162 61.33 32.38 -53.53
N LEU A 163 62.00 32.88 -52.47
CA LEU A 163 62.90 34.07 -52.32
C LEU A 163 62.33 35.47 -51.96
N PRO A 164 63.13 36.34 -51.28
CA PRO A 164 63.82 36.13 -50.00
C PRO A 164 63.67 37.33 -49.02
N LEU A 165 64.22 37.13 -47.82
CA LEU A 165 64.45 38.10 -46.74
C LEU A 165 65.03 39.45 -47.21
N LEU A 166 64.57 40.54 -46.58
CA LEU A 166 65.30 41.80 -46.48
C LEU A 166 65.07 42.41 -45.08
N ASN A 167 66.18 42.89 -44.53
CA ASN A 167 66.44 43.38 -43.17
C ASN A 167 65.45 44.41 -42.62
#